data_AF-A3GH80-F1
#
_entry.id   AF-A3GH80-F1
#
_cell.length_a   1.000
_cell.length_b   1.000
_cell.length_c   1.000
_cell.angle_alpha   90.00
_cell.angle_beta   90.00
_cell.angle_gamma   90.00
#
_symmetry.space_group_name_H-M   'P 1'
#
loop_
_entity.id
_entity.type
_entity.pdbx_description
1 polymer ?
#
loop_
_entity_poly.entity_id
_entity_poly.type
_entity_poly.pdbx_seq_one_letter_code
_entity_poly.pdbx_strand_id
1 'polypeptide(L)'
;MRVKKPTSKRVSTRMREGIKKKAAAQQRKNRKHAKKDVTWKSRNKKDPGIPASFPYKDKIISELEDNRRIEKEKREALKLQRQMEREAALARGEIVDDDEMDQDEDEGEEGGLAALLESAQSAAKAYDGEDDVEDDNGMDEDDDEEYEIEIEQDEDDEDNSEVEKSRKAFDKIFKTVVEASDVILYVLDARDPEATRSKKVEQAVLQNPGKRLILVLNKVDLIPTEALNQWLNFLKSSFPTVPVKASPGASNSTTFNKNLTSTMTANSLLQALKSYAAKSNLKRSIVVGVIGYPNVGKSSIINALTNRHGNNSKACPVGNQAGVTTSMRQVKIDNKLKILDSPGIVFPDEVANSKKLSKSQQEAKLALLSAIPPKQIIDPVPAIQMLLKKLSKDNEMAEGLKNYYQLPALPSADLNEFTKQFLIHVARSRGRLGKGGIPNLESAGMAVLNDWRDGRIIGWTLPKASKSASEAADAANIDGPKSSLRGEKEPPKVEQTTVVTAWAKEFDLDGLLGDNFGLQN
;
A
#
# COMPACT_ATOMS: atom_id res chain seq x y z
N MET A 1 -47.83 -16.72 9.56
CA MET A 1 -46.37 -16.55 9.63
C MET A 1 -45.77 -17.67 10.47
N ARG A 2 -44.80 -18.42 9.93
CA ARG A 2 -44.16 -19.52 10.67
C ARG A 2 -43.13 -18.93 11.64
N VAL A 3 -43.48 -18.87 12.93
CA VAL A 3 -42.61 -18.33 13.98
C VAL A 3 -41.41 -19.27 14.18
N LYS A 4 -40.19 -18.76 13.98
CA LYS A 4 -38.95 -19.52 14.22
C LYS A 4 -38.77 -19.75 15.72
N LYS A 5 -38.15 -20.87 16.10
CA LYS A 5 -37.83 -21.15 17.51
C LYS A 5 -36.95 -20.03 18.07
N PRO A 6 -37.32 -19.42 19.21
CA PRO A 6 -36.50 -18.41 19.86
C PRO A 6 -35.21 -19.02 20.40
N THR A 7 -34.10 -18.29 20.27
CA THR A 7 -32.82 -18.71 20.84
C THR A 7 -32.86 -18.60 22.37
N SER A 8 -32.29 -19.59 23.05
CA SER A 8 -32.23 -19.61 24.51
C SER A 8 -31.29 -18.52 25.02
N LYS A 9 -31.72 -17.75 26.02
CA LYS A 9 -30.88 -16.79 26.75
C LYS A 9 -30.02 -17.46 27.84
N ARG A 10 -30.17 -18.77 28.08
CA ARG A 10 -29.34 -19.51 29.04
C ARG A 10 -27.95 -19.72 28.46
N VAL A 11 -26.95 -19.25 29.18
CA VAL A 11 -25.53 -19.36 28.82
C VAL A 11 -24.93 -20.58 29.53
N SER A 12 -24.17 -21.41 28.81
CA SER A 12 -23.46 -22.53 29.44
C SER A 12 -22.33 -22.04 30.34
N THR A 13 -22.01 -22.79 31.39
CA THR A 13 -20.89 -22.50 32.29
C THR A 13 -19.57 -22.39 31.52
N ARG A 14 -19.34 -23.29 30.55
CA ARG A 14 -18.19 -23.25 29.64
C ARG A 14 -18.08 -21.92 28.88
N MET A 15 -19.20 -21.40 28.36
CA MET A 15 -19.19 -20.11 27.64
C MET A 15 -18.92 -18.94 28.61
N ARG A 16 -19.49 -18.98 29.82
CA ARG A 16 -19.27 -17.94 30.84
C ARG A 16 -17.80 -17.88 31.28
N GLU A 17 -17.19 -19.02 31.56
CA GLU A 17 -15.77 -19.09 31.93
C GLU A 17 -14.85 -18.72 30.75
N GLY A 18 -15.21 -19.11 29.52
CA GLY A 18 -14.50 -18.66 28.31
C GLY A 18 -14.53 -17.14 28.11
N ILE A 19 -15.67 -16.49 28.39
CA ILE A 19 -15.80 -15.02 28.33
C ILE A 19 -14.91 -14.35 29.39
N LYS A 20 -14.91 -14.85 30.63
CA LYS A 20 -14.05 -14.32 31.70
C LYS A 20 -12.56 -14.39 31.32
N LYS A 21 -12.10 -15.55 30.83
CA LYS A 21 -10.71 -15.72 30.39
C LYS A 21 -10.35 -14.78 29.23
N LYS A 22 -11.23 -14.64 28.24
CA LYS A 22 -11.03 -13.70 27.12
C LYS A 22 -10.99 -12.24 27.59
N ALA A 23 -11.88 -11.84 28.50
CA ALA A 23 -11.90 -10.48 29.03
C ALA A 23 -10.61 -10.17 29.82
N ALA A 24 -10.14 -11.10 30.66
CA ALA A 24 -8.91 -10.94 31.41
C ALA A 24 -7.68 -10.86 30.49
N ALA A 25 -7.61 -11.70 29.46
CA ALA A 25 -6.56 -11.65 28.45
C ALA A 25 -6.57 -10.32 27.68
N GLN A 26 -7.75 -9.83 27.29
CA GLN A 26 -7.88 -8.54 26.61
C GLN A 26 -7.46 -7.37 27.51
N GLN A 27 -7.82 -7.37 28.79
CA GLN A 27 -7.37 -6.35 29.74
C GLN A 27 -5.85 -6.36 29.93
N ARG A 28 -5.24 -7.55 30.02
CA ARG A 28 -3.77 -7.68 30.05
C ARG A 28 -3.12 -7.13 28.78
N LYS A 29 -3.67 -7.45 27.60
CA LYS A 29 -3.20 -6.94 26.31
C LYS A 29 -3.35 -5.41 26.23
N ASN A 30 -4.50 -4.86 26.63
CA ASN A 30 -4.74 -3.42 26.67
C ASN A 30 -3.79 -2.71 27.63
N ARG A 31 -3.46 -3.30 28.80
CA ARG A 31 -2.48 -2.74 29.74
C ARG A 31 -1.06 -2.71 29.15
N LYS A 32 -0.69 -3.73 28.38
CA LYS A 32 0.60 -3.76 27.64
C LYS A 32 0.62 -2.69 26.55
N HIS A 33 -0.44 -2.59 25.74
CA HIS A 33 -0.54 -1.55 24.71
C HIS A 33 -0.57 -0.14 25.30
N ALA A 34 -1.27 0.08 26.41
CA ALA A 34 -1.33 1.39 27.08
C ALA A 34 0.02 1.88 27.61
N LYS A 35 0.98 0.98 27.85
CA LYS A 35 2.37 1.34 28.17
C LYS A 35 3.21 1.69 26.94
N LYS A 36 2.82 1.16 25.77
CA LYS A 36 3.47 1.40 24.47
C LYS A 36 2.80 2.54 23.67
N ASP A 37 1.68 3.07 24.15
CA ASP A 37 0.91 4.11 23.45
C ASP A 37 1.62 5.45 23.64
N VAL A 38 2.32 5.90 22.59
CA VAL A 38 3.05 7.19 22.52
C VAL A 38 2.09 8.35 22.22
N THR A 39 0.77 8.16 22.36
CA THR A 39 -0.18 9.27 22.31
C THR A 39 0.11 10.21 23.48
N TRP A 40 0.82 11.28 23.16
CA TRP A 40 1.15 12.42 24.00
C TRP A 40 -0.01 12.70 24.96
N LYS A 41 0.13 12.28 26.22
CA LYS A 41 -0.72 12.78 27.30
C LYS A 41 -0.40 14.26 27.38
N SER A 42 -1.19 15.13 26.75
CA SER A 42 -1.05 16.55 27.01
C SER A 42 -1.25 16.69 28.52
N ARG A 43 -0.18 16.96 29.26
CA ARG A 43 -0.25 17.12 30.73
C ARG A 43 -1.33 18.13 31.11
N ASN A 44 -1.65 19.03 30.18
CA ASN A 44 -2.79 19.90 30.24
C ASN A 44 -4.03 19.19 29.68
N LYS A 45 -4.97 18.88 30.56
CA LYS A 45 -6.33 18.52 30.18
C LYS A 45 -6.90 19.72 29.41
N LYS A 46 -7.22 19.55 28.12
CA LYS A 46 -7.92 20.60 27.37
C LYS A 46 -9.26 20.86 28.05
N ASP A 47 -9.36 22.00 28.71
CA ASP A 47 -10.63 22.44 29.31
C ASP A 47 -11.63 22.68 28.17
N PRO A 48 -12.80 22.01 28.16
CA PRO A 48 -13.84 22.28 27.18
C PRO A 48 -14.37 23.73 27.22
N GLY A 49 -14.01 24.52 28.23
CA GLY A 49 -14.34 25.94 28.35
C GLY A 49 -15.82 26.19 28.63
N ILE A 50 -16.23 27.46 28.59
CA ILE A 50 -17.62 27.86 28.86
C ILE A 50 -18.48 27.55 27.62
N PRO A 51 -19.50 26.67 27.73
CA PRO A 51 -20.38 26.33 26.61
C PRO A 51 -21.11 27.57 26.07
N ALA A 52 -21.30 27.63 24.75
CA ALA A 52 -21.92 28.77 24.08
C ALA A 52 -23.40 29.01 24.46
N SER A 53 -24.08 27.99 24.99
CA SER A 53 -25.49 28.07 25.41
C SER A 53 -25.69 28.68 26.80
N PHE A 54 -24.63 29.05 27.51
CA PHE A 54 -24.74 29.56 28.88
C PHE A 54 -25.23 31.03 28.90
N PRO A 55 -26.40 31.35 29.50
CA PRO A 55 -27.03 32.68 29.39
C PRO A 55 -26.23 33.86 29.96
N TYR A 56 -25.32 33.61 30.91
CA TYR A 56 -24.51 34.65 31.55
C TYR A 56 -23.03 34.55 31.20
N LYS A 57 -22.71 33.95 30.05
CA LYS A 57 -21.32 33.76 29.59
C LYS A 57 -20.52 35.06 29.57
N ASP A 58 -21.12 36.15 29.13
CA ASP A 58 -20.44 37.45 29.01
C ASP A 58 -20.09 38.06 30.37
N LYS A 59 -20.90 37.80 31.40
CA LYS A 59 -20.60 38.23 32.78
C LYS A 59 -19.39 37.48 33.34
N ILE A 60 -19.33 36.17 33.12
CA ILE A 60 -18.21 35.34 33.57
C ILE A 60 -16.92 35.76 32.85
N ILE A 61 -16.98 36.08 31.57
CA ILE A 61 -15.81 36.57 30.81
C ILE A 61 -15.33 37.92 31.38
N SER A 62 -16.23 38.86 31.66
CA SER A 62 -15.89 40.15 32.26
C SER A 62 -15.24 39.99 33.64
N GLU A 63 -15.80 39.15 34.52
CA GLU A 63 -15.24 38.89 35.84
C GLU A 63 -13.84 38.25 35.76
N LEU A 64 -13.60 37.36 34.79
CA LEU A 64 -12.29 36.77 34.54
C LEU A 64 -11.26 37.79 34.04
N GLU A 65 -11.67 38.73 33.19
CA GLU A 65 -10.81 39.82 32.70
C GLU A 65 -10.44 40.80 33.80
N ASP A 66 -11.40 41.17 34.65
CA ASP A 66 -11.17 42.07 35.80
C ASP A 66 -10.23 41.43 36.82
N ASN A 67 -10.44 40.14 37.14
CA ASN A 67 -9.53 39.40 38.03
C ASN A 67 -8.10 39.35 37.48
N ARG A 68 -7.93 39.11 36.17
CA ARG A 68 -6.60 39.14 35.53
C ARG A 68 -5.93 40.51 35.60
N ARG A 69 -6.69 41.61 35.47
CA ARG A 69 -6.15 42.97 35.61
C ARG A 69 -5.69 43.24 37.04
N ILE A 70 -6.52 42.91 38.02
CA ILE A 70 -6.19 43.07 39.45
C ILE A 70 -4.95 42.26 39.82
N GLU A 71 -4.84 41.03 39.34
CA GLU A 71 -3.70 40.15 39.61
C GLU A 71 -2.42 40.68 38.98
N LYS A 72 -2.50 41.23 37.76
CA LYS A 72 -1.38 41.88 37.08
C LYS A 72 -0.92 43.15 37.82
N GLU A 73 -1.85 44.02 38.21
CA GLU A 73 -1.55 45.24 38.99
C GLU A 73 -0.90 44.90 40.34
N LYS A 74 -1.38 43.86 41.03
CA LYS A 74 -0.77 43.36 42.26
C LYS A 74 0.65 42.84 42.03
N ARG A 75 0.89 42.12 40.93
CA ARG A 75 2.23 41.62 40.58
C ARG A 75 3.21 42.76 40.30
N GLU A 76 2.77 43.78 39.56
CA GLU A 76 3.56 44.98 39.27
C GLU A 76 3.87 45.79 40.55
N ALA A 77 2.88 45.96 41.44
CA ALA A 77 3.07 46.63 42.71
C ALA A 77 4.08 45.88 43.61
N LEU A 78 4.03 44.55 43.65
CA LEU A 78 4.95 43.72 44.43
C LEU A 78 6.38 43.78 43.88
N LYS A 79 6.55 43.79 42.54
CA LYS A 79 7.86 44.03 41.92
C LYS A 79 8.44 45.39 42.31
N LEU A 80 7.62 46.44 42.26
CA LEU A 80 8.05 47.80 42.58
C LEU A 80 8.40 47.95 44.07
N GLN A 81 7.64 47.28 44.96
CA GLN A 81 7.94 47.21 46.39
C GLN A 81 9.27 46.49 46.66
N ARG A 82 9.52 45.34 46.02
CA ARG A 82 10.78 44.58 46.14
C ARG A 82 11.98 45.39 45.62
N GLN A 83 11.77 46.19 44.57
CA GLN A 83 12.80 47.08 44.01
C GLN A 83 13.16 48.23 44.98
N MET A 84 12.17 48.88 45.59
CA MET A 84 12.42 49.91 46.62
C MET A 84 13.11 49.33 47.86
N GLU A 85 12.74 48.11 48.28
CA GLU A 85 13.35 47.44 49.43
C GLU A 85 14.83 47.09 49.15
N ARG A 86 15.15 46.68 47.92
CA ARG A 86 16.53 46.47 47.46
C ARG A 86 17.34 47.77 47.45
N GLU A 87 16.78 48.86 46.93
CA GLU A 87 17.44 50.17 46.91
C GLU A 87 17.71 50.69 48.33
N ALA A 88 16.77 50.47 49.26
CA ALA A 88 16.94 50.79 50.67
C ALA A 88 17.96 49.89 51.38
N ALA A 89 18.08 48.61 51.02
CA ALA A 89 19.10 47.70 51.54
C ALA A 89 20.51 48.06 51.04
N LEU A 90 20.64 48.44 49.76
CA LEU A 90 21.89 48.92 49.18
C LEU A 90 22.36 50.22 49.86
N ALA A 91 21.43 51.15 50.16
CA ALA A 91 21.73 52.37 50.89
C ALA A 91 22.17 52.12 52.36
N ARG A 92 21.80 50.98 52.93
CA ARG A 92 22.26 50.53 54.27
C ARG A 92 23.59 49.77 54.25
N GLY A 93 24.17 49.52 53.07
CA GLY A 93 25.48 48.87 52.92
C GLY A 93 25.45 47.35 53.09
N GLU A 94 24.28 46.70 52.97
CA GLU A 94 24.17 45.25 52.92
C GLU A 94 24.52 44.73 51.51
N ILE A 95 25.31 43.64 51.45
CA ILE A 95 25.65 42.96 50.20
C ILE A 95 24.44 42.12 49.79
N VAL A 96 23.88 42.40 48.61
CA VAL A 96 22.76 41.67 48.04
C VAL A 96 23.30 40.75 46.94
N ASP A 97 23.18 39.42 47.12
CA ASP A 97 23.53 38.43 46.10
C ASP A 97 22.66 38.63 44.84
N ASP A 98 23.30 38.69 43.68
CA ASP A 98 22.68 39.08 42.39
C ASP A 98 21.97 37.91 41.67
N ASP A 99 22.04 36.69 42.20
CA ASP A 99 21.58 35.46 41.52
C ASP A 99 20.06 35.15 41.69
N GLU A 100 19.28 36.02 42.33
CA GLU A 100 17.85 35.78 42.60
C GLU A 100 16.87 36.68 41.82
N MET A 101 17.32 37.39 40.77
CA MET A 101 16.47 38.38 40.07
C MET A 101 16.18 38.15 38.59
N ASP A 102 16.68 37.08 37.97
CA ASP A 102 16.41 36.78 36.55
C ASP A 102 15.38 35.67 36.30
N GLN A 103 14.70 35.15 37.34
CA GLN A 103 13.68 34.09 37.17
C GLN A 103 12.22 34.58 37.10
N ASP A 104 11.92 35.84 37.43
CA ASP A 104 10.53 36.32 37.55
C ASP A 104 10.05 37.20 36.37
N GLU A 105 10.86 37.34 35.30
CA GLU A 105 10.48 38.13 34.11
C GLU A 105 9.85 37.32 32.98
N ASP A 106 9.96 35.98 32.98
CA ASP A 106 9.39 35.10 31.93
C ASP A 106 8.35 34.08 32.44
N GLU A 107 7.60 34.41 33.50
CA GLU A 107 6.36 33.70 33.85
C GLU A 107 5.18 34.13 32.95
N GLY A 108 5.41 34.02 31.64
CA GLY A 108 4.39 34.15 30.59
C GLY A 108 4.16 32.83 29.85
N GLU A 109 5.20 32.03 29.62
CA GLU A 109 5.09 30.82 28.81
C GLU A 109 6.08 29.69 29.18
N GLU A 110 6.46 29.45 30.44
CA GLU A 110 7.22 28.21 30.74
C GLU A 110 7.15 27.72 32.21
N GLY A 111 5.95 27.58 32.78
CA GLY A 111 5.73 26.93 34.10
C GLY A 111 6.05 25.42 34.15
N GLY A 112 6.73 24.89 33.14
CA GLY A 112 7.03 23.47 33.00
C GLY A 112 8.29 23.03 33.75
N LEU A 113 9.33 23.85 33.80
CA LEU A 113 10.67 23.41 34.20
C LEU A 113 10.84 23.35 35.73
N ALA A 114 10.33 24.34 36.47
CA ALA A 114 10.41 24.40 37.94
C ALA A 114 9.64 23.25 38.61
N ALA A 115 8.42 22.96 38.15
CA ALA A 115 7.61 21.84 38.64
C ALA A 115 8.21 20.46 38.28
N LEU A 116 9.02 20.39 37.21
CA LEU A 116 9.70 19.17 36.78
C LEU A 116 10.94 18.88 37.64
N LEU A 117 11.65 19.93 38.06
CA LEU A 117 12.76 19.81 39.01
C LEU A 117 12.28 19.33 40.38
N GLU A 118 11.17 19.89 40.89
CA GLU A 118 10.57 19.49 42.17
C GLU A 118 9.98 18.07 42.12
N SER A 119 9.35 17.70 40.99
CA SER A 119 8.86 16.33 40.75
C SER A 119 9.99 15.31 40.59
N ALA A 120 11.12 15.69 39.98
CA ALA A 120 12.27 14.81 39.82
C ALA A 120 12.97 14.55 41.17
N GLN A 121 13.08 15.57 42.02
CA GLN A 121 13.65 15.44 43.36
C GLN A 121 12.76 14.60 44.29
N SER A 122 11.44 14.70 44.15
CA SER A 122 10.50 13.87 44.92
C SER A 122 10.42 12.42 44.41
N ALA A 123 10.59 12.18 43.11
CA ALA A 123 10.71 10.84 42.53
C ALA A 123 12.04 10.16 42.89
N ALA A 124 13.15 10.91 42.95
CA ALA A 124 14.44 10.40 43.41
C ALA A 124 14.40 9.97 44.88
N LYS A 125 13.68 10.70 45.74
CA LYS A 125 13.44 10.30 47.15
C LYS A 125 12.58 9.04 47.30
N ALA A 126 11.75 8.71 46.31
CA ALA A 126 10.88 7.53 46.33
C ALA A 126 11.56 6.27 45.78
N TYR A 127 12.74 6.39 45.16
CA TYR A 127 13.47 5.27 44.55
C TYR A 127 14.54 4.66 45.47
N ASP A 128 14.86 5.31 46.59
CA ASP A 128 15.91 4.87 47.53
C ASP A 128 15.39 3.87 48.59
N GLY A 129 14.27 3.19 48.32
CA GLY A 129 13.64 2.25 49.25
C GLY A 129 13.04 1.04 48.56
N GLU A 130 13.52 -0.14 48.97
CA GLU A 130 13.05 -1.52 48.70
C GLU A 130 13.64 -2.22 47.46
N ASP A 131 14.81 -2.82 47.70
CA ASP A 131 15.18 -4.16 47.20
C ASP A 131 14.18 -5.20 47.71
N ASP A 132 13.64 -6.04 46.84
CA ASP A 132 13.38 -7.44 47.17
C ASP A 132 13.33 -8.32 45.90
N VAL A 133 14.18 -9.33 45.94
CA VAL A 133 14.38 -10.38 44.95
C VAL A 133 13.48 -11.55 45.32
N GLU A 134 12.56 -11.97 44.46
CA GLU A 134 12.09 -13.35 44.47
C GLU A 134 12.03 -13.96 43.06
N ASP A 135 12.73 -15.07 42.99
CA ASP A 135 12.93 -16.03 41.91
C ASP A 135 11.73 -16.98 41.86
N ASP A 136 11.15 -17.24 40.69
CA ASP A 136 10.38 -18.48 40.49
C ASP A 136 10.48 -18.96 39.03
N ASN A 137 11.10 -20.14 38.91
CA ASN A 137 11.28 -20.89 37.69
C ASN A 137 10.09 -21.85 37.46
N GLY A 138 9.61 -21.94 36.22
CA GLY A 138 9.08 -23.19 35.68
C GLY A 138 7.77 -23.09 34.91
N MET A 139 7.84 -23.24 33.58
CA MET A 139 7.32 -24.42 32.85
C MET A 139 7.26 -24.12 31.35
N ASP A 140 7.93 -24.99 30.59
CA ASP A 140 7.82 -25.13 29.14
C ASP A 140 6.40 -25.57 28.75
N GLU A 141 5.75 -24.82 27.85
CA GLU A 141 4.76 -25.36 26.92
C GLU A 141 4.95 -24.67 25.55
N ASP A 142 5.06 -25.50 24.51
CA ASP A 142 5.33 -25.14 23.12
C ASP A 142 4.41 -24.02 22.58
N ASP A 143 4.95 -22.82 22.41
CA ASP A 143 4.31 -21.74 21.66
C ASP A 143 4.86 -21.70 20.23
N ASP A 144 3.96 -21.82 19.25
CA ASP A 144 4.22 -21.50 17.85
C ASP A 144 4.77 -20.05 17.76
N GLU A 145 6.09 -19.91 17.62
CA GLU A 145 6.75 -18.61 17.48
C GLU A 145 6.29 -17.89 16.19
N GLU A 146 5.28 -17.03 16.35
CA GLU A 146 4.94 -15.99 15.40
C GLU A 146 6.03 -14.90 15.50
N TYR A 147 7.06 -15.02 14.66
CA TYR A 147 8.07 -13.97 14.50
C TYR A 147 7.43 -12.72 13.86
N GLU A 148 6.77 -11.88 14.67
CA GLU A 148 6.48 -10.50 14.32
C GLU A 148 7.80 -9.71 14.37
N ILE A 149 8.38 -9.46 13.20
CA ILE A 149 9.48 -8.50 13.06
C ILE A 149 8.84 -7.10 13.16
N GLU A 150 8.74 -6.56 14.38
CA GLU A 150 8.44 -5.14 14.61
C GLU A 150 9.65 -4.32 14.09
N ILE A 151 9.41 -3.47 13.09
CA ILE A 151 10.45 -2.61 12.51
C ILE A 151 10.51 -1.34 13.36
N GLU A 152 11.58 -1.18 14.13
CA GLU A 152 11.94 0.10 14.77
C GLU A 152 12.12 1.17 13.69
N GLN A 153 11.44 2.31 13.87
CA GLN A 153 11.61 3.50 13.06
C GLN A 153 12.72 4.32 13.73
N ASP A 154 13.88 4.37 13.11
CA ASP A 154 14.92 5.33 13.49
C ASP A 154 14.41 6.74 13.11
N GLU A 155 14.20 7.59 14.11
CA GLU A 155 13.62 8.94 13.96
C GLU A 155 14.66 10.01 13.54
N ASP A 156 15.89 9.62 13.19
CA ASP A 156 17.01 10.55 12.98
C ASP A 156 17.19 11.02 11.52
N ASP A 157 16.13 11.46 10.83
CA ASP A 157 16.24 12.06 9.48
C ASP A 157 15.12 13.11 9.24
N GLU A 158 15.37 14.37 9.63
CA GLU A 158 14.37 15.45 9.68
C GLU A 158 14.04 16.17 8.35
N ASP A 159 14.61 15.79 7.19
CA ASP A 159 14.46 16.61 5.96
C ASP A 159 14.08 15.87 4.66
N ASN A 160 13.52 14.65 4.73
CA ASN A 160 13.06 13.94 3.52
C ASN A 160 11.53 13.89 3.38
N SER A 161 11.06 14.21 2.17
CA SER A 161 9.64 14.13 1.78
C SER A 161 9.01 12.78 2.16
N GLU A 162 7.73 12.76 2.56
CA GLU A 162 7.00 11.54 2.98
C GLU A 162 7.10 10.37 1.95
N VAL A 163 7.30 10.70 0.68
CA VAL A 163 7.51 9.76 -0.43
C VAL A 163 8.86 9.04 -0.33
N GLU A 164 9.91 9.71 0.14
CA GLU A 164 11.24 9.11 0.32
C GLU A 164 11.36 8.27 1.59
N LYS A 165 10.67 8.66 2.67
CA LYS A 165 10.52 7.82 3.87
C LYS A 165 9.82 6.51 3.51
N SER A 166 8.77 6.59 2.68
CA SER A 166 8.09 5.40 2.13
C SER A 166 9.00 4.57 1.23
N ARG A 167 9.81 5.19 0.35
CA ARG A 167 10.75 4.48 -0.55
C ARG A 167 11.80 3.69 0.22
N LYS A 168 12.46 4.30 1.22
CA LYS A 168 13.45 3.63 2.07
C LYS A 168 12.83 2.41 2.78
N ALA A 169 11.61 2.55 3.29
CA ALA A 169 10.89 1.44 3.93
C ALA A 169 10.60 0.29 2.94
N PHE A 170 10.17 0.61 1.72
CA PHE A 170 9.93 -0.39 0.68
C PHE A 170 11.21 -1.11 0.22
N ASP A 171 12.32 -0.40 0.11
CA ASP A 171 13.61 -1.00 -0.25
C ASP A 171 14.13 -1.92 0.87
N LYS A 172 13.94 -1.57 2.15
CA LYS A 172 14.25 -2.43 3.29
C LYS A 172 13.44 -3.72 3.23
N ILE A 173 12.12 -3.62 3.03
CA ILE A 173 11.23 -4.77 2.87
C ILE A 173 11.67 -5.66 1.70
N PHE A 174 11.97 -5.06 0.55
CA PHE A 174 12.43 -5.78 -0.63
C PHE A 174 13.70 -6.57 -0.35
N LYS A 175 14.72 -5.94 0.25
CA LYS A 175 15.98 -6.61 0.60
C LYS A 175 15.76 -7.77 1.57
N THR A 176 14.97 -7.57 2.63
CA THR A 176 14.62 -8.62 3.58
C THR A 176 13.92 -9.81 2.91
N VAL A 177 12.96 -9.56 2.01
CA VAL A 177 12.29 -10.62 1.23
C VAL A 177 13.29 -11.38 0.38
N VAL A 178 14.14 -10.65 -0.35
CA VAL A 178 15.12 -11.23 -1.25
C VAL A 178 16.11 -12.07 -0.46
N GLU A 179 16.61 -11.60 0.69
CA GLU A 179 17.54 -12.32 1.57
C GLU A 179 16.93 -13.58 2.18
N ALA A 180 15.67 -13.52 2.64
CA ALA A 180 14.99 -14.64 3.27
C ALA A 180 14.48 -15.72 2.28
N SER A 181 14.50 -15.44 0.96
CA SER A 181 13.89 -16.30 -0.06
C SER A 181 14.91 -17.01 -0.95
N ASP A 182 14.63 -18.28 -1.27
CA ASP A 182 15.40 -19.08 -2.23
C ASP A 182 14.90 -18.85 -3.67
N VAL A 183 13.57 -18.75 -3.82
CA VAL A 183 12.87 -18.51 -5.08
C VAL A 183 12.01 -17.27 -4.92
N ILE A 184 12.04 -16.40 -5.92
CA ILE A 184 11.28 -15.16 -5.96
C ILE A 184 10.25 -15.25 -7.08
N LEU A 185 8.98 -15.15 -6.71
CA LEU A 185 7.86 -14.99 -7.63
C LEU A 185 7.59 -13.50 -7.82
N TYR A 186 7.90 -12.98 -9.00
CA TYR A 186 7.63 -11.61 -9.36
C TYR A 186 6.29 -11.51 -10.09
N VAL A 187 5.28 -11.01 -9.40
CA VAL A 187 3.91 -10.95 -9.88
C VAL A 187 3.66 -9.69 -10.70
N LEU A 188 3.17 -9.87 -11.93
CA LEU A 188 2.81 -8.83 -12.89
C LEU A 188 1.30 -8.87 -13.20
N ASP A 189 0.70 -7.73 -13.54
CA ASP A 189 -0.71 -7.66 -14.01
C ASP A 189 -0.75 -7.85 -15.54
N ALA A 190 -1.51 -8.85 -16.02
CA ALA A 190 -1.58 -9.21 -17.43
C ALA A 190 -2.06 -8.09 -18.37
N ARG A 191 -2.79 -7.10 -17.85
CA ARG A 191 -3.28 -5.96 -18.67
C ARG A 191 -2.17 -4.98 -19.04
N ASP A 192 -1.17 -4.84 -18.18
CA ASP A 192 -0.02 -3.95 -18.41
C ASP A 192 1.24 -4.49 -17.70
N PRO A 193 1.85 -5.56 -18.23
CA PRO A 193 2.99 -6.22 -17.59
C PRO A 193 4.21 -5.31 -17.55
N GLU A 194 4.44 -4.50 -18.58
CA GLU A 194 5.59 -3.59 -18.63
C GLU A 194 5.48 -2.49 -17.57
N ALA A 195 4.29 -1.96 -17.31
CA ALA A 195 4.09 -0.92 -16.30
C ALA A 195 4.15 -1.43 -14.84
N THR A 196 3.96 -2.74 -14.62
CA THR A 196 4.06 -3.38 -13.30
C THR A 196 5.39 -4.11 -13.08
N ARG A 197 6.25 -4.12 -14.10
CA ARG A 197 7.61 -4.67 -14.08
C ARG A 197 8.61 -3.57 -13.71
N SER A 198 9.77 -3.97 -13.20
CA SER A 198 10.87 -3.03 -12.94
C SER A 198 12.20 -3.74 -13.17
N LYS A 199 13.03 -3.19 -14.07
CA LYS A 199 14.32 -3.82 -14.41
C LYS A 199 15.32 -3.77 -13.26
N LYS A 200 15.24 -2.75 -12.41
CA LYS A 200 16.13 -2.60 -11.24
C LYS A 200 15.94 -3.73 -10.23
N VAL A 201 14.70 -4.15 -10.02
CA VAL A 201 14.34 -5.29 -9.16
C VAL A 201 14.93 -6.58 -9.68
N GLU A 202 14.81 -6.79 -10.99
CA GLU A 202 15.34 -7.98 -11.66
C GLU A 202 16.86 -8.05 -11.52
N GLN A 203 17.54 -6.92 -11.76
CA GLN A 203 18.99 -6.80 -11.58
C GLN A 203 19.40 -7.04 -10.12
N ALA A 204 18.68 -6.48 -9.14
CA ALA A 204 18.98 -6.66 -7.72
C ALA A 204 18.81 -8.13 -7.27
N VAL A 205 17.81 -8.85 -7.82
CA VAL A 205 17.65 -10.29 -7.57
C VAL A 205 18.79 -11.07 -8.22
N LEU A 206 19.15 -10.75 -9.47
CA LEU A 206 20.21 -11.45 -10.21
C LEU A 206 21.61 -11.24 -9.62
N GLN A 207 21.86 -10.13 -8.95
CA GLN A 207 23.13 -9.87 -8.23
C GLN A 207 23.36 -10.85 -7.07
N ASN A 208 22.30 -11.50 -6.56
CA ASN A 208 22.41 -12.48 -5.48
C ASN A 208 22.61 -13.90 -6.06
N PRO A 209 23.81 -14.50 -5.93
CA PRO A 209 24.05 -15.84 -6.44
C PRO A 209 23.17 -16.86 -5.70
N GLY A 210 22.54 -17.76 -6.46
CA GLY A 210 21.71 -18.84 -5.92
C GLY A 210 20.21 -18.55 -5.84
N LYS A 211 19.77 -17.28 -6.00
CA LYS A 211 18.34 -16.95 -6.04
C LYS A 211 17.77 -17.18 -7.43
N ARG A 212 16.54 -17.67 -7.50
CA ARG A 212 15.81 -17.87 -8.76
C ARG A 212 14.66 -16.90 -8.89
N LEU A 213 14.54 -16.26 -10.04
CA LEU A 213 13.45 -15.33 -10.36
C LEU A 213 12.50 -15.98 -11.37
N ILE A 214 11.20 -16.00 -11.04
CA ILE A 214 10.13 -16.48 -11.91
C ILE A 214 9.10 -15.36 -12.04
N LEU A 215 8.72 -15.02 -13.26
CA LEU A 215 7.64 -14.07 -13.51
C LEU A 215 6.30 -14.79 -13.42
N VAL A 216 5.35 -14.20 -12.70
CA VAL A 216 3.98 -14.71 -12.59
C VAL A 216 3.05 -13.68 -13.20
N LEU A 217 2.47 -14.01 -14.35
CA LEU A 217 1.54 -13.15 -15.05
C LEU A 217 0.13 -13.43 -14.52
N ASN A 218 -0.39 -12.55 -13.66
CA ASN A 218 -1.69 -12.73 -13.01
C ASN A 218 -2.82 -11.97 -13.71
N LYS A 219 -4.07 -12.36 -13.45
CA LYS A 219 -5.29 -11.79 -14.08
C LYS A 219 -5.38 -12.04 -15.59
N VAL A 220 -4.91 -13.21 -16.02
CA VAL A 220 -4.91 -13.63 -17.44
C VAL A 220 -6.32 -13.76 -18.03
N ASP A 221 -7.36 -13.76 -17.18
CA ASP A 221 -8.75 -13.74 -17.60
C ASP A 221 -9.25 -12.36 -18.03
N LEU A 222 -8.49 -11.28 -17.82
CA LEU A 222 -8.87 -9.94 -18.26
C LEU A 222 -8.33 -9.56 -19.64
N ILE A 223 -7.56 -10.45 -20.28
CA ILE A 223 -6.96 -10.20 -21.60
C ILE A 223 -7.30 -11.34 -22.58
N PRO A 224 -7.43 -11.07 -23.89
CA PRO A 224 -7.60 -12.11 -24.90
C PRO A 224 -6.43 -13.11 -24.96
N THR A 225 -6.68 -14.29 -25.50
CA THR A 225 -5.70 -15.38 -25.63
C THR A 225 -4.49 -14.96 -26.48
N GLU A 226 -4.75 -14.20 -27.55
CA GLU A 226 -3.75 -13.72 -28.50
C GLU A 226 -2.77 -12.77 -27.82
N ALA A 227 -3.29 -11.81 -27.06
CA ALA A 227 -2.50 -10.87 -26.28
C ALA A 227 -1.69 -11.60 -25.18
N LEU A 228 -2.30 -12.60 -24.52
CA LEU A 228 -1.63 -13.42 -23.52
C LEU A 228 -0.43 -14.16 -24.13
N ASN A 229 -0.60 -14.81 -25.28
CA ASN A 229 0.46 -15.55 -25.95
C ASN A 229 1.62 -14.65 -26.38
N GLN A 230 1.31 -13.46 -26.92
CA GLN A 230 2.34 -12.47 -27.25
C GLN A 230 3.15 -12.03 -26.03
N TRP A 231 2.49 -11.75 -24.90
CA TRP A 231 3.18 -11.41 -23.66
C TRP A 231 4.00 -12.56 -23.09
N LEU A 232 3.46 -13.79 -23.12
CA LEU A 232 4.21 -14.97 -22.67
C LEU A 232 5.47 -15.17 -23.50
N ASN A 233 5.40 -15.05 -24.82
CA ASN A 233 6.57 -15.17 -25.69
C ASN A 233 7.60 -14.06 -25.41
N PHE A 234 7.14 -12.82 -25.25
CA PHE A 234 8.01 -11.70 -24.93
C PHE A 234 8.69 -11.85 -23.55
N LEU A 235 7.94 -12.21 -22.51
CA LEU A 235 8.47 -12.31 -21.15
C LEU A 235 9.36 -13.54 -20.95
N LYS A 236 9.00 -14.68 -21.57
CA LYS A 236 9.81 -15.93 -21.55
C LYS A 236 11.20 -15.74 -22.16
N SER A 237 11.38 -14.78 -23.07
CA SER A 237 12.71 -14.44 -23.60
C SER A 237 13.65 -13.87 -22.52
N SER A 238 13.09 -13.30 -21.45
CA SER A 238 13.86 -12.72 -20.33
C SER A 238 13.91 -13.64 -19.11
N PHE A 239 12.77 -14.17 -18.68
CA PHE A 239 12.68 -15.02 -17.48
C PHE A 239 11.56 -16.05 -17.64
N PRO A 240 11.66 -17.23 -16.98
CA PRO A 240 10.57 -18.18 -16.90
C PRO A 240 9.28 -17.50 -16.42
N THR A 241 8.22 -17.60 -17.23
CA THR A 241 6.96 -16.88 -16.98
C THR A 241 5.79 -17.85 -16.93
N VAL A 242 4.99 -17.77 -15.86
CA VAL A 242 3.82 -18.63 -15.63
C VAL A 242 2.54 -17.80 -15.64
N PRO A 243 1.55 -18.12 -16.49
CA PRO A 243 0.23 -17.48 -16.46
C PRO A 243 -0.61 -18.03 -15.30
N VAL A 244 -1.23 -17.15 -14.51
CA VAL A 244 -2.04 -17.52 -13.35
C VAL A 244 -3.35 -16.72 -13.31
N LYS A 245 -4.42 -17.41 -12.91
CA LYS A 245 -5.69 -16.77 -12.50
C LYS A 245 -5.87 -16.95 -11.00
N ALA A 246 -5.53 -15.96 -10.19
CA ALA A 246 -5.53 -16.12 -8.73
C ALA A 246 -6.87 -15.77 -8.04
N SER A 247 -7.69 -14.91 -8.64
CA SER A 247 -8.94 -14.44 -8.04
C SER A 247 -10.13 -14.84 -8.90
N PRO A 248 -11.28 -15.18 -8.30
CA PRO A 248 -12.55 -15.04 -9.00
C PRO A 248 -12.74 -13.56 -9.34
N GLY A 249 -13.07 -13.25 -10.60
CA GLY A 249 -13.34 -11.88 -11.06
C GLY A 249 -14.54 -11.26 -10.37
N ALA A 250 -14.75 -9.95 -10.56
CA ALA A 250 -15.93 -9.26 -10.03
C ALA A 250 -17.22 -9.81 -10.65
N SER A 251 -18.35 -9.66 -9.95
CA SER A 251 -19.66 -9.94 -10.55
C SER A 251 -19.83 -9.06 -11.78
N ASN A 252 -20.16 -9.69 -12.92
CA ASN A 252 -20.26 -9.05 -14.24
C ASN A 252 -18.93 -8.55 -14.84
N SER A 253 -17.77 -9.04 -14.39
CA SER A 253 -16.51 -8.79 -15.10
C SER A 253 -16.47 -9.52 -16.44
N THR A 254 -15.98 -8.86 -17.48
CA THR A 254 -15.69 -9.50 -18.76
C THR A 254 -14.52 -10.46 -18.58
N THR A 255 -14.74 -11.74 -18.86
CA THR A 255 -13.73 -12.78 -18.68
C THR A 255 -13.41 -13.47 -19.99
N PHE A 256 -12.14 -13.44 -20.33
CA PHE A 256 -11.48 -14.24 -21.37
C PHE A 256 -10.90 -15.51 -20.73
N ASN A 257 -10.34 -16.39 -21.56
CA ASN A 257 -9.55 -17.54 -21.11
C ASN A 257 -10.25 -18.40 -20.04
N LYS A 258 -11.54 -18.70 -20.23
CA LYS A 258 -12.36 -19.48 -19.27
C LYS A 258 -11.78 -20.88 -18.97
N ASN A 259 -10.96 -21.40 -19.88
CA ASN A 259 -10.26 -22.68 -19.74
C ASN A 259 -9.17 -22.63 -18.66
N LEU A 260 -8.57 -21.46 -18.40
CA LEU A 260 -7.56 -21.26 -17.37
C LEU A 260 -8.22 -21.03 -16.01
N THR A 261 -8.59 -22.13 -15.35
CA THR A 261 -9.16 -22.04 -14.00
C THR A 261 -8.10 -21.70 -12.95
N SER A 262 -8.55 -21.10 -11.85
CA SER A 262 -7.65 -20.74 -10.74
C SER A 262 -6.96 -21.96 -10.14
N THR A 263 -7.73 -23.03 -9.96
CA THR A 263 -7.23 -24.29 -9.41
C THR A 263 -6.17 -24.93 -10.32
N MET A 264 -6.40 -24.96 -11.64
CA MET A 264 -5.43 -25.54 -12.58
C MET A 264 -4.12 -24.77 -12.59
N THR A 265 -4.19 -23.45 -12.80
CA THR A 265 -2.98 -22.61 -12.87
C THR A 265 -2.19 -22.58 -11.56
N ALA A 266 -2.88 -22.51 -10.41
CA ALA A 266 -2.25 -22.60 -9.10
C ALA A 266 -1.62 -23.98 -8.86
N ASN A 267 -2.27 -25.07 -9.30
CA ASN A 267 -1.71 -26.42 -9.18
C ASN A 267 -0.44 -26.58 -10.01
N SER A 268 -0.40 -26.08 -11.25
CA SER A 268 0.79 -26.13 -12.10
C SER A 268 1.96 -25.37 -11.47
N LEU A 269 1.72 -24.15 -10.97
CA LEU A 269 2.74 -23.38 -10.28
C LEU A 269 3.26 -24.11 -9.03
N LEU A 270 2.35 -24.68 -8.23
CA LEU A 270 2.71 -25.40 -7.02
C LEU A 270 3.46 -26.70 -7.30
N GLN A 271 3.10 -27.41 -8.37
CA GLN A 271 3.83 -28.60 -8.81
C GLN A 271 5.24 -28.22 -9.26
N ALA A 272 5.41 -27.13 -10.01
CA ALA A 272 6.73 -26.64 -10.40
C ALA A 272 7.60 -26.30 -9.16
N LEU A 273 7.03 -25.62 -8.16
CA LEU A 273 7.71 -25.31 -6.90
C LEU A 273 8.07 -26.56 -6.10
N LYS A 274 7.17 -27.56 -6.03
CA LYS A 274 7.42 -28.83 -5.36
C LYS A 274 8.51 -29.65 -6.06
N SER A 275 8.49 -29.70 -7.38
CA SER A 275 9.53 -30.36 -8.18
C SER A 275 10.89 -29.71 -7.96
N TYR A 276 10.94 -28.38 -7.93
CA TYR A 276 12.15 -27.66 -7.56
C TYR A 276 12.60 -28.03 -6.14
N ALA A 277 11.67 -28.10 -5.20
CA ALA A 277 11.99 -28.42 -3.82
C ALA A 277 12.45 -29.86 -3.57
N ALA A 278 12.01 -30.80 -4.40
CA ALA A 278 12.53 -32.15 -4.39
C ALA A 278 13.96 -32.21 -4.97
N LYS A 279 14.24 -31.44 -6.04
CA LYS A 279 15.55 -31.41 -6.72
C LYS A 279 16.64 -30.70 -5.90
N SER A 280 16.28 -29.71 -5.08
CA SER A 280 17.26 -28.89 -4.36
C SER A 280 17.94 -29.59 -3.18
N ASN A 281 17.50 -30.80 -2.77
CA ASN A 281 18.08 -31.61 -1.68
C ASN A 281 18.40 -30.82 -0.40
N LEU A 282 17.61 -29.78 -0.09
CA LEU A 282 17.79 -28.98 1.11
C LEU A 282 17.20 -29.71 2.32
N LYS A 283 17.94 -29.75 3.44
CA LYS A 283 17.45 -30.30 4.72
C LYS A 283 16.31 -29.46 5.31
N ARG A 284 16.28 -28.15 4.98
CA ARG A 284 15.24 -27.20 5.37
C ARG A 284 14.17 -27.02 4.28
N SER A 285 13.01 -26.48 4.65
CA SER A 285 11.99 -26.05 3.69
C SER A 285 12.51 -24.92 2.78
N ILE A 286 12.08 -24.92 1.52
CA ILE A 286 12.30 -23.80 0.61
C ILE A 286 11.37 -22.66 0.95
N VAL A 287 11.93 -21.45 0.92
CA VAL A 287 11.19 -20.20 1.11
C VAL A 287 10.98 -19.54 -0.24
N VAL A 288 9.72 -19.31 -0.59
CA VAL A 288 9.31 -18.64 -1.83
C VAL A 288 8.82 -17.24 -1.49
N GLY A 289 9.55 -16.22 -1.90
CA GLY A 289 9.17 -14.81 -1.73
C GLY A 289 8.25 -14.36 -2.85
N VAL A 290 7.12 -13.73 -2.52
CA VAL A 290 6.22 -13.13 -3.52
C VAL A 290 6.41 -11.63 -3.52
N ILE A 291 6.89 -11.06 -4.63
CA ILE A 291 7.12 -9.63 -4.80
C ILE A 291 6.31 -9.06 -5.96
N GLY A 292 6.08 -7.75 -5.96
CA GLY A 292 5.46 -7.03 -7.07
C GLY A 292 4.60 -5.84 -6.64
N TYR A 293 4.12 -5.11 -7.63
CA TYR A 293 3.31 -3.89 -7.46
C TYR A 293 2.09 -4.13 -6.53
N PRO A 294 1.59 -3.10 -5.83
CA PRO A 294 0.31 -3.21 -5.12
C PRO A 294 -0.83 -3.64 -6.05
N ASN A 295 -1.81 -4.40 -5.54
CA ASN A 295 -3.01 -4.83 -6.28
C ASN A 295 -2.81 -5.67 -7.56
N VAL A 296 -1.60 -6.15 -7.85
CA VAL A 296 -1.37 -7.17 -8.90
C VAL A 296 -1.94 -8.54 -8.54
N GLY A 297 -2.26 -8.76 -7.25
CA GLY A 297 -2.89 -9.99 -6.75
C GLY A 297 -1.94 -10.98 -6.05
N LYS A 298 -0.86 -10.49 -5.42
CA LYS A 298 0.11 -11.30 -4.65
C LYS A 298 -0.57 -12.21 -3.61
N SER A 299 -1.27 -11.63 -2.64
CA SER A 299 -1.97 -12.38 -1.60
C SER A 299 -3.11 -13.26 -2.15
N SER A 300 -3.69 -12.91 -3.32
CA SER A 300 -4.64 -13.78 -4.02
C SER A 300 -3.97 -15.04 -4.57
N ILE A 301 -2.75 -14.94 -5.09
CA ILE A 301 -1.97 -16.12 -5.55
C ILE A 301 -1.68 -17.03 -4.37
N ILE A 302 -1.28 -16.48 -3.23
CA ILE A 302 -1.01 -17.25 -2.00
C ILE A 302 -2.26 -18.00 -1.56
N ASN A 303 -3.41 -17.31 -1.48
CA ASN A 303 -4.67 -17.94 -1.14
C ASN A 303 -5.06 -19.03 -2.15
N ALA A 304 -4.87 -18.80 -3.46
CA ALA A 304 -5.13 -19.81 -4.49
C ALA A 304 -4.24 -21.06 -4.33
N LEU A 305 -2.99 -20.89 -3.88
CA LEU A 305 -2.06 -21.99 -3.60
C LEU A 305 -2.40 -22.73 -2.30
N THR A 306 -2.93 -22.04 -1.29
CA THR A 306 -3.27 -22.63 0.03
C THR A 306 -4.63 -23.33 0.06
N ASN A 307 -5.60 -22.93 -0.79
CA ASN A 307 -6.98 -23.42 -0.79
C ASN A 307 -7.17 -24.91 -1.19
N ARG A 308 -6.10 -25.71 -1.30
CA ARG A 308 -6.16 -27.13 -1.71
C ARG A 308 -6.77 -28.08 -0.67
N HIS A 309 -6.81 -27.69 0.60
CA HIS A 309 -7.20 -28.59 1.70
C HIS A 309 -8.70 -28.56 2.06
N GLY A 310 -9.57 -28.02 1.20
CA GLY A 310 -11.02 -27.91 1.50
C GLY A 310 -11.37 -26.94 2.63
N ASN A 311 -10.36 -26.36 3.28
CA ASN A 311 -10.51 -25.23 4.17
C ASN A 311 -10.68 -23.96 3.34
N ASN A 312 -11.88 -23.37 3.39
CA ASN A 312 -12.16 -22.03 2.87
C ASN A 312 -11.50 -20.90 3.68
N SER A 313 -10.47 -21.23 4.48
CA SER A 313 -9.75 -20.25 5.29
C SER A 313 -8.77 -19.50 4.39
N LYS A 314 -8.99 -18.19 4.25
CA LYS A 314 -8.07 -17.30 3.52
C LYS A 314 -6.86 -17.06 4.42
N ALA A 315 -5.68 -17.54 4.00
CA ALA A 315 -4.43 -17.36 4.73
C ALA A 315 -4.00 -15.89 4.78
N CYS A 316 -4.19 -15.15 3.69
CA CYS A 316 -3.88 -13.72 3.60
C CYS A 316 -5.16 -12.89 3.40
N PRO A 317 -5.25 -11.70 4.03
CA PRO A 317 -6.31 -10.74 3.72
C PRO A 317 -6.18 -10.28 2.27
N VAL A 318 -7.30 -10.16 1.57
CA VAL A 318 -7.36 -9.72 0.17
C VAL A 318 -8.43 -8.66 0.02
N GLY A 319 -8.14 -7.64 -0.79
CA GLY A 319 -9.08 -6.57 -1.12
C GLY A 319 -8.61 -5.78 -2.35
N ASN A 320 -9.54 -5.09 -3.01
CA ASN A 320 -9.26 -4.29 -4.20
C ASN A 320 -8.69 -2.89 -3.86
N GLN A 321 -8.00 -2.77 -2.71
CA GLN A 321 -7.41 -1.53 -2.23
C GLN A 321 -5.92 -1.73 -1.94
N ALA A 322 -5.11 -0.73 -2.31
CA ALA A 322 -3.69 -0.74 -1.96
C ALA A 322 -3.53 -0.61 -0.44
N GLY A 323 -2.51 -1.27 0.13
CA GLY A 323 -2.23 -1.22 1.56
C GLY A 323 -3.01 -2.25 2.42
N VAL A 324 -3.67 -3.24 1.82
CA VAL A 324 -4.30 -4.35 2.58
C VAL A 324 -3.25 -5.22 3.28
N THR A 325 -2.13 -5.49 2.60
CA THR A 325 -0.98 -6.22 3.15
C THR A 325 0.05 -5.21 3.63
N THR A 326 0.07 -4.94 4.93
CA THR A 326 0.98 -3.98 5.57
C THR A 326 2.24 -4.61 6.15
N SER A 327 2.14 -5.88 6.59
CA SER A 327 3.23 -6.62 7.21
C SER A 327 3.65 -7.83 6.37
N MET A 328 4.93 -8.19 6.51
CA MET A 328 5.48 -9.45 6.01
C MET A 328 4.84 -10.63 6.75
N ARG A 329 4.48 -11.70 6.03
CA ARG A 329 3.87 -12.90 6.64
C ARG A 329 4.41 -14.16 6.02
N GLN A 330 4.67 -15.18 6.84
CA GLN A 330 5.07 -16.49 6.35
C GLN A 330 3.89 -17.46 6.37
N VAL A 331 3.52 -17.99 5.21
CA VAL A 331 2.47 -18.98 5.04
C VAL A 331 3.10 -20.33 4.73
N LYS A 332 2.96 -21.29 5.66
CA LYS A 332 3.40 -22.67 5.45
C LYS A 332 2.38 -23.39 4.56
N ILE A 333 2.80 -23.84 3.38
CA ILE A 333 1.96 -24.65 2.47
C ILE A 333 2.20 -26.14 2.72
N ASP A 334 3.46 -26.52 2.89
CA ASP A 334 3.89 -27.90 3.08
C ASP A 334 5.11 -27.92 4.01
N ASN A 335 5.50 -29.09 4.52
CA ASN A 335 6.69 -29.22 5.36
C ASN A 335 7.97 -28.83 4.63
N LYS A 336 8.01 -28.97 3.30
CA LYS A 336 9.16 -28.58 2.46
C LYS A 336 8.99 -27.22 1.76
N LEU A 337 7.85 -26.55 1.91
CA LEU A 337 7.53 -25.32 1.16
C LEU A 337 6.84 -24.27 2.04
N LYS A 338 7.51 -23.13 2.19
CA LYS A 338 6.98 -21.93 2.85
C LYS A 338 6.89 -20.79 1.84
N ILE A 339 5.83 -20.00 1.90
CA ILE A 339 5.67 -18.78 1.09
C ILE A 339 5.78 -17.57 2.00
N LEU A 340 6.50 -16.55 1.55
CA LEU A 340 6.64 -15.27 2.22
C LEU A 340 5.81 -14.22 1.45
N ASP A 341 4.71 -13.76 2.06
CA ASP A 341 3.89 -12.65 1.55
C ASP A 341 4.55 -11.33 1.91
N SER A 342 4.70 -10.45 0.92
CA SER A 342 5.27 -9.12 1.11
C SER A 342 4.27 -8.00 0.78
N PRO A 343 4.35 -6.87 1.49
CA PRO A 343 3.66 -5.64 1.10
C PRO A 343 3.92 -5.29 -0.37
N GLY A 344 2.98 -4.59 -1.00
CA GLY A 344 3.18 -4.14 -2.38
C GLY A 344 4.27 -3.10 -2.47
N ILE A 345 5.30 -3.38 -3.27
CA ILE A 345 6.42 -2.48 -3.48
C ILE A 345 6.17 -1.68 -4.75
N VAL A 346 6.18 -0.35 -4.65
CA VAL A 346 6.13 0.57 -5.78
C VAL A 346 7.54 1.05 -6.05
N PHE A 347 8.05 0.82 -7.26
CA PHE A 347 9.37 1.27 -7.66
C PHE A 347 9.25 2.65 -8.33
N PRO A 348 9.60 3.75 -7.64
CA PRO A 348 9.32 5.10 -8.14
C PRO A 348 10.13 5.43 -9.40
N ASP A 349 11.28 4.79 -9.59
CA ASP A 349 12.26 5.18 -10.60
C ASP A 349 11.77 5.04 -12.05
N GLU A 350 10.83 4.16 -12.36
CA GLU A 350 10.25 4.08 -13.71
C GLU A 350 9.10 5.06 -13.94
N VAL A 351 8.52 5.59 -12.88
CA VAL A 351 7.53 6.69 -12.93
C VAL A 351 8.28 8.03 -12.98
N ALA A 352 9.36 8.17 -12.22
CA ALA A 352 10.18 9.38 -12.09
C ALA A 352 11.20 9.60 -13.23
N ASN A 353 11.73 8.53 -13.87
CA ASN A 353 12.65 8.68 -15.01
C ASN A 353 11.98 9.26 -16.26
N SER A 354 10.65 9.39 -16.24
CA SER A 354 9.97 10.30 -17.15
C SER A 354 10.09 11.74 -16.63
N LYS A 355 11.29 12.33 -16.72
CA LYS A 355 11.59 13.76 -16.46
C LYS A 355 10.72 14.76 -17.30
N LYS A 356 9.71 14.27 -18.03
CA LYS A 356 8.78 15.01 -18.88
C LYS A 356 7.33 14.99 -18.38
N LEU A 357 6.97 14.21 -17.35
CA LEU A 357 5.58 14.14 -16.87
C LEU A 357 5.37 15.02 -15.63
N SER A 358 4.28 15.80 -15.64
CA SER A 358 3.83 16.60 -14.50
C SER A 358 3.49 15.71 -13.29
N LYS A 359 3.64 16.23 -12.07
CA LYS A 359 3.28 15.54 -10.81
C LYS A 359 1.87 14.92 -10.85
N SER A 360 0.91 15.64 -11.42
CA SER A 360 -0.47 15.16 -11.61
C SER A 360 -0.56 13.95 -12.57
N GLN A 361 0.26 13.92 -13.62
CA GLN A 361 0.27 12.79 -14.56
C GLN A 361 0.97 11.55 -13.98
N GLN A 362 1.94 11.74 -13.09
CA GLN A 362 2.58 10.65 -12.36
C GLN A 362 1.60 10.01 -11.38
N GLU A 363 0.87 10.84 -10.61
CA GLU A 363 -0.21 10.38 -9.72
C GLU A 363 -1.30 9.66 -10.51
N ALA A 364 -1.70 10.20 -11.66
CA ALA A 364 -2.67 9.57 -12.56
C ALA A 364 -2.23 8.18 -13.04
N LYS A 365 -0.96 8.03 -13.44
CA LYS A 365 -0.40 6.73 -13.83
C LYS A 365 -0.43 5.73 -12.67
N LEU A 366 -0.04 6.16 -11.48
CA LEU A 366 -0.06 5.34 -10.26
C LEU A 366 -1.50 4.96 -9.86
N ALA A 367 -2.47 5.85 -10.04
CA ALA A 367 -3.89 5.59 -9.81
C ALA A 367 -4.45 4.51 -10.75
N LEU A 368 -4.07 4.54 -12.04
CA LEU A 368 -4.44 3.53 -13.04
C LEU A 368 -3.84 2.15 -12.76
N LEU A 369 -2.59 2.12 -12.30
CA LEU A 369 -1.92 0.90 -11.83
C LEU A 369 -2.44 0.44 -10.46
N SER A 370 -3.34 1.21 -9.85
CA SER A 370 -3.94 0.90 -8.54
C SER A 370 -2.91 0.79 -7.42
N ALA A 371 -1.81 1.54 -7.54
CA ALA A 371 -0.75 1.60 -6.56
C ALA A 371 -1.10 2.51 -5.37
N ILE A 372 -1.99 3.49 -5.58
CA ILE A 372 -2.39 4.48 -4.59
C ILE A 372 -3.75 4.09 -3.97
N PRO A 373 -3.90 4.13 -2.63
CA PRO A 373 -5.18 3.97 -1.95
C PRO A 373 -6.24 4.99 -2.43
N PRO A 374 -7.52 4.60 -2.58
CA PRO A 374 -8.58 5.51 -3.04
C PRO A 374 -8.69 6.84 -2.27
N LYS A 375 -8.30 6.86 -0.99
CA LYS A 375 -8.37 8.04 -0.12
C LYS A 375 -7.32 9.11 -0.44
N GLN A 376 -6.22 8.71 -1.06
CA GLN A 376 -5.11 9.61 -1.41
C GLN A 376 -5.24 10.18 -2.83
N ILE A 377 -6.21 9.68 -3.62
CA ILE A 377 -6.46 10.19 -4.97
C ILE A 377 -7.29 11.47 -4.82
N ILE A 378 -6.66 12.62 -5.04
CA ILE A 378 -7.32 13.93 -4.93
C ILE A 378 -8.14 14.20 -6.20
N ASP A 379 -7.52 14.05 -7.38
CA ASP A 379 -8.18 14.28 -8.67
C ASP A 379 -8.11 13.03 -9.57
N PRO A 380 -9.25 12.33 -9.81
CA PRO A 380 -9.29 11.17 -10.68
C PRO A 380 -9.40 11.52 -12.18
N VAL A 381 -9.68 12.78 -12.56
CA VAL A 381 -9.96 13.16 -13.95
C VAL A 381 -8.74 12.94 -14.88
N PRO A 382 -7.51 13.32 -14.51
CA PRO A 382 -6.32 13.08 -15.33
C PRO A 382 -6.06 11.58 -15.56
N ALA A 383 -6.33 10.74 -14.54
CA ALA A 383 -6.21 9.29 -14.66
C ALA A 383 -7.18 8.73 -15.71
N ILE A 384 -8.40 9.25 -15.73
CA ILE A 384 -9.44 8.81 -16.68
C ILE A 384 -9.14 9.31 -18.08
N GLN A 385 -8.64 10.54 -18.21
CA GLN A 385 -8.16 11.04 -19.49
C GLN A 385 -7.08 10.15 -20.09
N MET A 386 -6.11 9.71 -19.26
CA MET A 386 -5.07 8.75 -19.68
C MET A 386 -5.66 7.39 -20.03
N LEU A 387 -6.65 6.90 -19.28
CA LEU A 387 -7.36 5.66 -19.57
C LEU A 387 -8.10 5.73 -20.91
N LEU A 388 -8.89 6.78 -21.15
CA LEU A 388 -9.62 7.00 -22.39
C LEU A 388 -8.67 7.08 -23.59
N LYS A 389 -7.55 7.81 -23.45
CA LYS A 389 -6.50 7.86 -24.48
C LYS A 389 -5.85 6.49 -24.75
N LYS A 390 -5.77 5.63 -23.74
CA LYS A 390 -5.25 4.27 -23.89
C LYS A 390 -6.25 3.38 -24.62
N LEU A 391 -7.52 3.41 -24.22
CA LEU A 391 -8.59 2.61 -24.81
C LEU A 391 -8.95 3.07 -26.24
N SER A 392 -8.78 4.35 -26.57
CA SER A 392 -9.07 4.87 -27.91
C SER A 392 -8.11 4.40 -29.00
N LYS A 393 -6.99 3.75 -28.63
CA LYS A 393 -6.02 3.23 -29.60
C LYS A 393 -6.48 1.94 -30.26
N ASP A 394 -7.38 1.22 -29.62
CA ASP A 394 -7.87 -0.07 -30.06
C ASP A 394 -9.39 0.02 -30.21
N ASN A 395 -9.90 -0.35 -31.37
CA ASN A 395 -11.32 -0.26 -31.68
C ASN A 395 -12.14 -1.18 -30.78
N GLU A 396 -11.64 -2.38 -30.46
CA GLU A 396 -12.35 -3.33 -29.60
C GLU A 396 -12.50 -2.81 -28.17
N MET A 397 -11.44 -2.20 -27.63
CA MET A 397 -11.46 -1.60 -26.30
C MET A 397 -12.40 -0.38 -26.24
N ALA A 398 -12.38 0.45 -27.29
CA ALA A 398 -13.24 1.61 -27.39
C ALA A 398 -14.72 1.23 -27.49
N GLU A 399 -15.05 0.21 -28.28
CA GLU A 399 -16.42 -0.33 -28.37
C GLU A 399 -16.87 -0.99 -27.07
N GLY A 400 -16.00 -1.77 -26.43
CA GLY A 400 -16.27 -2.38 -25.11
C GLY A 400 -16.65 -1.33 -24.06
N LEU A 401 -15.95 -0.19 -24.02
CA LEU A 401 -16.27 0.92 -23.13
C LEU A 401 -17.63 1.56 -23.46
N LYS A 402 -17.92 1.80 -24.75
CA LYS A 402 -19.20 2.38 -25.21
C LYS A 402 -20.37 1.49 -24.82
N ASN A 403 -20.23 0.18 -25.02
CA ASN A 403 -21.25 -0.81 -24.69
C ASN A 403 -21.49 -0.90 -23.19
N TYR A 404 -20.42 -0.88 -22.38
CA TYR A 404 -20.55 -0.98 -20.92
C TYR A 404 -21.27 0.22 -20.29
N TYR A 405 -20.94 1.45 -20.73
CA TYR A 405 -21.56 2.68 -20.21
C TYR A 405 -22.78 3.16 -21.02
N GLN A 406 -23.15 2.42 -22.07
CA GLN A 406 -24.23 2.80 -23.01
C GLN A 406 -24.06 4.25 -23.46
N LEU A 407 -22.86 4.58 -23.95
CA LEU A 407 -22.49 5.96 -24.27
C LEU A 407 -23.28 6.45 -25.50
N PRO A 408 -23.94 7.63 -25.42
CA PRO A 408 -24.48 8.29 -26.59
C PRO A 408 -23.34 8.79 -27.49
N ALA A 409 -23.67 9.19 -28.73
CA ALA A 409 -22.72 9.87 -29.59
C ALA A 409 -22.34 11.23 -28.95
N LEU A 410 -21.11 11.33 -28.43
CA LEU A 410 -20.61 12.53 -27.79
C LEU A 410 -19.93 13.44 -28.84
N PRO A 411 -20.39 14.69 -29.02
CA PRO A 411 -19.82 15.61 -30.00
C PRO A 411 -18.60 16.32 -29.41
N SER A 412 -17.39 15.78 -29.57
CA SER A 412 -16.15 16.48 -29.24
C SER A 412 -14.93 15.84 -29.89
N ALA A 413 -14.10 16.65 -30.56
CA ALA A 413 -12.81 16.23 -31.09
C ALA A 413 -11.67 16.37 -30.05
N ASP A 414 -11.84 17.22 -29.03
CA ASP A 414 -10.85 17.39 -27.97
C ASP A 414 -11.03 16.34 -26.84
N LEU A 415 -9.93 15.78 -26.38
CA LEU A 415 -9.89 14.72 -25.37
C LEU A 415 -10.34 15.25 -23.99
N ASN A 416 -10.02 16.49 -23.66
CA ASN A 416 -10.41 17.07 -22.37
C ASN A 416 -11.92 17.25 -22.28
N GLU A 417 -12.52 17.83 -23.31
CA GLU A 417 -13.96 18.04 -23.36
C GLU A 417 -14.71 16.70 -23.46
N PHE A 418 -14.21 15.77 -24.27
CA PHE A 418 -14.74 14.41 -24.32
C PHE A 418 -14.72 13.72 -22.95
N THR A 419 -13.63 13.86 -22.19
CA THR A 419 -13.50 13.27 -20.84
C THR A 419 -14.54 13.87 -19.88
N LYS A 420 -14.77 15.18 -19.93
CA LYS A 420 -15.81 15.83 -19.12
C LYS A 420 -17.20 15.34 -19.48
N GLN A 421 -17.55 15.32 -20.77
CA GLN A 421 -18.85 14.84 -21.25
C GLN A 421 -19.10 13.38 -20.88
N PHE A 422 -18.08 12.53 -21.03
CA PHE A 422 -18.09 11.14 -20.59
C PHE A 422 -18.39 11.03 -19.09
N LEU A 423 -17.67 11.78 -18.25
CA LEU A 423 -17.88 11.76 -16.80
C LEU A 423 -19.26 12.29 -16.39
N ILE A 424 -19.79 13.30 -17.08
CA ILE A 424 -21.15 13.79 -16.86
C ILE A 424 -22.18 12.70 -17.15
N HIS A 425 -22.01 11.95 -18.25
CA HIS A 425 -22.88 10.83 -18.59
C HIS A 425 -22.80 9.70 -17.56
N VAL A 426 -21.58 9.32 -17.15
CA VAL A 426 -21.38 8.31 -16.10
C VAL A 426 -22.00 8.77 -14.77
N ALA A 427 -21.83 10.03 -14.41
CA ALA A 427 -22.42 10.60 -13.20
C ALA A 427 -23.95 10.50 -13.21
N ARG A 428 -24.60 10.82 -14.34
CA ARG A 428 -26.06 10.73 -14.49
C ARG A 428 -26.55 9.29 -14.45
N SER A 429 -25.94 8.40 -15.24
CA SER A 429 -26.33 6.99 -15.32
C SER A 429 -26.14 6.24 -14.00
N ARG A 430 -25.12 6.58 -13.21
CA ARG A 430 -24.83 5.94 -11.92
C ARG A 430 -25.33 6.70 -10.70
N GLY A 431 -26.07 7.80 -10.90
CA GLY A 431 -26.62 8.61 -9.81
C GLY A 431 -25.56 9.30 -8.93
N ARG A 432 -24.37 9.60 -9.47
CA ARG A 432 -23.31 10.36 -8.79
C ARG A 432 -23.57 11.86 -8.94
N LEU A 433 -24.66 12.32 -8.33
CA LEU A 433 -25.10 13.71 -8.37
C LEU A 433 -24.83 14.37 -7.01
N GLY A 434 -24.37 15.62 -7.04
CA GLY A 434 -24.24 16.48 -5.87
C GLY A 434 -25.55 17.20 -5.53
N LYS A 435 -25.45 18.17 -4.62
CA LYS A 435 -26.58 19.05 -4.25
C LYS A 435 -27.08 19.79 -5.49
N GLY A 436 -28.41 19.89 -5.64
CA GLY A 436 -29.03 20.55 -6.80
C GLY A 436 -28.98 19.74 -8.10
N GLY A 437 -28.66 18.44 -8.05
CA GLY A 437 -28.62 17.58 -9.24
C GLY A 437 -27.40 17.80 -10.14
N ILE A 438 -26.39 18.52 -9.65
CA ILE A 438 -25.15 18.81 -10.39
C ILE A 438 -24.30 17.53 -10.47
N PRO A 439 -23.90 17.05 -11.66
CA PRO A 439 -23.02 15.88 -11.79
C PRO A 439 -21.69 16.04 -11.04
N ASN A 440 -21.34 15.07 -10.18
CA ASN A 440 -20.06 15.06 -9.46
C ASN A 440 -19.01 14.27 -10.26
N LEU A 441 -18.08 14.99 -10.90
CA LEU A 441 -17.05 14.41 -11.77
C LEU A 441 -16.03 13.58 -11.00
N GLU A 442 -15.65 13.99 -9.79
CA GLU A 442 -14.69 13.25 -8.95
C GLU A 442 -15.26 11.89 -8.53
N SER A 443 -16.50 11.88 -8.03
CA SER A 443 -17.17 10.63 -7.62
C SER A 443 -17.45 9.70 -8.81
N ALA A 444 -17.87 10.26 -9.94
CA ALA A 444 -18.00 9.49 -11.18
C ALA A 444 -16.65 8.94 -11.63
N GLY A 445 -15.59 9.73 -11.50
CA GLY A 445 -14.27 9.32 -11.89
C GLY A 445 -13.71 8.17 -11.04
N MET A 446 -13.90 8.24 -9.73
CA MET A 446 -13.58 7.14 -8.83
C MET A 446 -14.39 5.86 -9.14
N ALA A 447 -15.64 6.01 -9.58
CA ALA A 447 -16.43 4.86 -10.03
C ALA A 447 -15.83 4.20 -11.29
N VAL A 448 -15.42 5.00 -12.28
CA VAL A 448 -14.75 4.50 -13.50
C VAL A 448 -13.43 3.80 -13.17
N LEU A 449 -12.62 4.36 -12.27
CA LEU A 449 -11.38 3.74 -11.82
C LEU A 449 -11.62 2.39 -11.13
N ASN A 450 -12.70 2.27 -10.34
CA ASN A 450 -13.07 1.00 -9.72
C ASN A 450 -13.59 -0.02 -10.74
N ASP A 451 -14.38 0.41 -11.73
CA ASP A 451 -14.83 -0.47 -12.82
C ASP A 451 -13.65 -0.99 -13.67
N TRP A 452 -12.63 -0.15 -13.89
CA TRP A 452 -11.36 -0.55 -14.51
C TRP A 452 -10.61 -1.56 -13.64
N ARG A 453 -10.50 -1.33 -12.33
CA ARG A 453 -9.83 -2.24 -11.37
C ARG A 453 -10.49 -3.61 -11.29
N ASP A 454 -11.81 -3.63 -11.28
CA ASP A 454 -12.65 -4.83 -11.21
C ASP A 454 -12.67 -5.62 -12.53
N GLY A 455 -12.09 -5.09 -13.62
CA GLY A 455 -12.08 -5.75 -14.93
C GLY A 455 -13.44 -5.73 -15.63
N ARG A 456 -14.28 -4.74 -15.34
CA ARG A 456 -15.56 -4.53 -16.05
C ARG A 456 -15.35 -3.76 -17.35
N ILE A 457 -14.35 -2.89 -17.36
CA ILE A 457 -13.86 -2.22 -18.57
C ILE A 457 -12.77 -3.10 -19.17
N ILE A 458 -12.96 -3.51 -20.41
CA ILE A 458 -11.99 -4.27 -21.17
C ILE A 458 -10.82 -3.36 -21.55
N GLY A 459 -9.59 -3.79 -21.29
CA GLY A 459 -8.42 -3.14 -21.85
C GLY A 459 -7.10 -3.81 -21.48
N TRP A 460 -6.19 -3.86 -22.46
CA TRP A 460 -4.87 -4.44 -22.31
C TRP A 460 -3.82 -3.61 -23.06
N THR A 461 -2.58 -4.06 -23.03
CA THR A 461 -1.48 -3.50 -23.83
C THR A 461 -0.84 -4.62 -24.62
N LEU A 462 -0.22 -4.29 -25.74
CA LEU A 462 0.62 -5.23 -26.48
C LEU A 462 2.11 -4.91 -26.25
N PRO A 463 3.00 -5.92 -26.29
CA PRO A 463 4.45 -5.71 -26.29
C PRO A 463 4.89 -4.71 -27.36
N LYS A 464 5.93 -3.91 -27.10
CA LYS A 464 6.45 -2.94 -28.09
C LYS A 464 6.86 -3.60 -29.41
N ALA A 465 7.44 -4.80 -29.35
CA ALA A 465 7.84 -5.56 -30.53
C ALA A 465 6.65 -6.00 -31.40
N SER A 466 5.50 -6.31 -30.80
CA SER A 466 4.30 -6.64 -31.57
C SER A 466 3.56 -5.40 -32.05
N LYS A 467 3.67 -4.26 -31.35
CA LYS A 467 3.17 -2.97 -31.85
C LYS A 467 3.89 -2.51 -33.12
N SER A 468 5.21 -2.62 -33.18
CA SER A 468 5.95 -2.32 -34.42
C SER A 468 5.57 -3.25 -35.57
N ALA A 469 5.26 -4.52 -35.26
CA ALA A 469 4.81 -5.48 -36.27
C ALA A 469 3.37 -5.20 -36.74
N SER A 470 2.45 -4.81 -35.84
CA SER A 470 1.08 -4.45 -36.19
C SER A 470 1.03 -3.13 -36.95
N GLU A 471 1.79 -2.11 -36.52
CA GLU A 471 1.89 -0.83 -37.23
C GLU A 471 2.50 -1.00 -38.62
N ALA A 472 3.46 -1.92 -38.79
CA ALA A 472 4.01 -2.26 -40.10
C ALA A 472 3.01 -3.04 -40.99
N ALA A 473 2.20 -3.93 -40.39
CA ALA A 473 1.15 -4.66 -41.11
C ALA A 473 -0.03 -3.76 -41.50
N ASP A 474 -0.42 -2.82 -40.65
CA ASP A 474 -1.46 -1.82 -40.93
C ASP A 474 -1.00 -0.82 -41.99
N ALA A 475 0.29 -0.43 -41.98
CA ALA A 475 0.89 0.38 -43.04
C ALA A 475 0.96 -0.37 -44.39
N ALA A 476 1.18 -1.69 -44.37
CA ALA A 476 1.20 -2.52 -45.57
C ALA A 476 -0.21 -2.74 -46.17
N ASN A 477 -1.27 -2.66 -45.37
CA ASN A 477 -2.66 -2.82 -45.82
C ASN A 477 -3.31 -1.53 -46.37
N ILE A 478 -2.60 -0.39 -46.35
CA ILE A 478 -3.14 0.91 -46.83
C ILE A 478 -2.58 1.33 -48.21
N ASP A 479 -1.63 0.61 -48.80
CA ASP A 479 -0.99 1.08 -50.03
C ASP A 479 -1.69 0.61 -51.33
N GLY A 480 -2.58 1.46 -51.85
CA GLY A 480 -2.96 1.48 -53.27
C GLY A 480 -1.88 2.20 -54.11
N PRO A 481 -1.74 1.91 -55.41
CA PRO A 481 -0.48 2.12 -56.12
C PRO A 481 -0.28 3.58 -56.50
N LYS A 482 0.69 4.29 -55.90
CA LYS A 482 1.25 5.53 -56.49
C LYS A 482 2.76 5.72 -56.29
N SER A 483 3.45 5.55 -57.42
CA SER A 483 4.63 6.26 -57.91
C SER A 483 5.80 6.53 -56.96
N SER A 484 6.88 5.81 -57.26
CA SER A 484 8.29 6.16 -57.12
C SER A 484 8.59 7.67 -57.08
N LEU A 485 9.21 8.14 -55.98
CA LEU A 485 10.33 9.08 -55.88
C LEU A 485 10.33 9.81 -54.52
N ARG A 486 11.08 9.31 -53.52
CA ARG A 486 11.88 10.17 -52.61
C ARG A 486 12.75 9.38 -51.60
N GLY A 487 14.06 9.59 -51.74
CA GLY A 487 15.06 9.83 -50.68
C GLY A 487 15.14 8.85 -49.51
N GLU A 488 16.20 8.05 -49.51
CA GLU A 488 16.67 7.23 -48.38
C GLU A 488 16.80 8.07 -47.08
N LYS A 489 16.22 7.56 -46.00
CA LYS A 489 16.49 8.00 -44.62
C LYS A 489 17.03 6.81 -43.85
N GLU A 490 18.18 7.00 -43.23
CA GLU A 490 18.89 5.99 -42.43
C GLU A 490 18.01 5.33 -41.35
N PRO A 491 18.19 4.03 -41.07
CA PRO A 491 17.45 3.33 -40.04
C PRO A 491 17.87 3.80 -38.63
N PRO A 492 16.94 3.82 -37.65
CA PRO A 492 17.27 4.17 -36.27
C PRO A 492 18.20 3.13 -35.62
N LYS A 493 19.23 3.61 -34.92
CA LYS A 493 20.22 2.81 -34.18
C LYS A 493 19.54 1.80 -33.25
N VAL A 494 19.75 0.52 -33.55
CA VAL A 494 19.38 -0.64 -32.73
C VAL A 494 20.29 -0.65 -31.48
N GLU A 495 19.67 -0.78 -30.30
CA GLU A 495 20.37 -0.93 -29.02
C GLU A 495 21.26 -2.18 -29.05
N GLN A 496 22.52 -2.02 -28.60
CA GLN A 496 23.56 -3.04 -28.66
C GLN A 496 23.19 -4.27 -27.81
N THR A 497 23.03 -5.41 -28.49
CA THR A 497 23.04 -6.75 -27.89
C THR A 497 24.46 -7.05 -27.38
N THR A 498 24.65 -7.05 -26.06
CA THR A 498 25.88 -7.57 -25.44
C THR A 498 25.89 -9.09 -25.57
N VAL A 499 26.81 -9.63 -26.37
CA VAL A 499 27.05 -11.06 -26.51
C VAL A 499 27.62 -11.59 -25.19
N VAL A 500 26.89 -12.48 -24.53
CA VAL A 500 27.36 -13.19 -23.34
C VAL A 500 28.23 -14.36 -23.81
N THR A 501 29.50 -14.38 -23.43
CA THR A 501 30.52 -15.33 -23.91
C THR A 501 30.44 -16.72 -23.26
N ALA A 502 29.58 -16.92 -22.27
CA ALA A 502 29.31 -18.22 -21.67
C ALA A 502 27.83 -18.35 -21.28
N TRP A 503 27.18 -19.40 -21.75
CA TRP A 503 25.79 -19.73 -21.41
C TRP A 503 25.76 -20.34 -20.00
N ALA A 504 24.75 -19.99 -19.20
CA ALA A 504 24.48 -20.71 -17.96
C ALA A 504 24.13 -22.18 -18.28
N LYS A 505 24.49 -23.10 -17.38
CA LYS A 505 24.25 -24.55 -17.49
C LYS A 505 22.82 -24.85 -17.95
N GLU A 506 22.68 -25.64 -19.02
CA GLU A 506 21.40 -25.97 -19.65
C GLU A 506 20.37 -26.48 -18.64
N PHE A 507 19.16 -25.91 -18.74
CA PHE A 507 18.01 -26.25 -17.92
C PHE A 507 17.08 -27.13 -18.77
N ASP A 508 16.90 -28.38 -18.35
CA ASP A 508 15.94 -29.31 -18.95
C ASP A 508 14.50 -28.83 -18.70
N LEU A 509 13.87 -28.33 -19.77
CA LEU A 509 12.55 -27.70 -19.80
C LEU A 509 11.40 -28.68 -20.02
N ASP A 510 11.69 -29.91 -20.48
CA ASP A 510 10.66 -30.86 -20.90
C ASP A 510 9.83 -31.36 -19.71
N GLY A 511 10.39 -31.35 -18.51
CA GLY A 511 9.66 -31.64 -17.27
C GLY A 511 8.82 -30.47 -16.70
N LEU A 512 8.99 -29.23 -17.20
CA LEU A 512 8.32 -28.04 -16.69
C LEU A 512 7.08 -27.63 -17.51
N LEU A 513 7.09 -27.92 -18.82
CA LEU A 513 6.12 -27.41 -19.78
C LEU A 513 5.31 -28.49 -20.51
N GLY A 514 5.58 -29.79 -20.27
CA GLY A 514 4.84 -30.88 -20.91
C GLY A 514 3.33 -30.83 -20.65
N ASP A 515 2.54 -30.99 -21.72
CA ASP A 515 1.11 -31.27 -21.96
C ASP A 515 0.00 -30.74 -21.01
N ASN A 516 0.32 -30.12 -19.88
CA ASN A 516 -0.62 -29.73 -18.85
C ASN A 516 -1.28 -28.37 -19.08
N PHE A 517 -0.88 -27.62 -20.11
CA PHE A 517 -1.37 -26.26 -20.35
C PHE A 517 -2.44 -26.11 -21.42
N GLY A 518 -2.83 -27.19 -22.11
CA GLY A 518 -4.08 -27.22 -22.91
C GLY A 518 -4.25 -26.10 -23.95
N LEU A 519 -3.17 -25.46 -24.38
CA LEU A 519 -3.16 -24.49 -25.45
C LEU A 519 -2.71 -25.23 -26.71
N GLN A 520 -3.67 -25.82 -27.41
CA GLN A 520 -3.45 -26.26 -28.79
C GLN A 520 -3.43 -25.01 -29.69
N ASN A 521 -2.56 -25.07 -30.69
CA ASN A 521 -2.25 -24.03 -31.69
C ASN A 521 -3.47 -23.38 -32.31
#